data_AF-A0A948PU58-F1
#
_entry.id   AF-A0A948PU58-F1
#
_cell.length_a   1.000
_cell.length_b   1.000
_cell.length_c   1.000
_cell.angle_alpha   90.00
_cell.angle_beta   90.00
_cell.angle_gamma   90.00
#
_symmetry.space_group_name_H-M   'P 1'
#
loop_
_entity.id
_entity.type
_entity.pdbx_description
1 polymer ?
#
loop_
_entity_poly.entity_id
_entity_poly.type
_entity_poly.pdbx_seq_one_letter_code
_entity_poly.pdbx_strand_id
1 'polypeptide(L)'
;EALIDWCYAAFTAVSLRGRRLVIFGHDSMGMETALAHIIPTRKAFGLEITRLDMKMPADMLRKGSYDKRELRELRGWIDKYIGKRLELKTRDDSELFNQSLAMYLITRDLMQDLNAVGGGFMSQLEWGSDKRGIPLPVADVMESLFNSTFDHNGKKPPLPYATEADVQGLLTMLFFTGLSGGNPPLFMDFRKVWEPWEIKNLAGKMNVKLNGSAIWEKKGFVDGDNSGSASFDWAALPGASVKEIMNRIKLPLADQFYFPGGGNSVNFVTPEGISGIAGRMAYSSLNNLFSLIWDEASTVTLPEKLSRAVCQTSTATWPHTFVVPKYASMLEYKQFAPANHFHMTWDLKPARLQYWMDLANVLSVTPWSGRPAFVEKVDRPTPLLYLINGGELETKKLLNPR
;
A
#
# COMPACT_ATOMS: atom_id res chain seq x y z
N GLU A 1 19.98 15.11 15.18
CA GLU A 1 18.86 14.24 14.75
C GLU A 1 17.66 15.04 14.22
N ALA A 2 17.07 15.96 15.00
CA ALA A 2 15.90 16.75 14.54
C ALA A 2 16.08 17.45 13.17
N LEU A 3 17.26 18.02 12.89
CA LEU A 3 17.56 18.62 11.58
C LEU A 3 17.53 17.60 10.44
N ILE A 4 18.01 16.37 10.68
CA ILE A 4 17.96 15.29 9.68
C ILE A 4 16.49 14.97 9.38
N ASP A 5 15.68 14.76 10.42
CA ASP A 5 14.27 14.43 10.24
C ASP A 5 13.49 15.54 9.53
N TRP A 6 13.81 16.81 9.83
CA TRP A 6 13.27 17.95 9.10
C TRP A 6 13.72 17.98 7.64
N CYS A 7 15.00 17.67 7.33
CA CYS A 7 15.49 17.59 5.96
C CYS A 7 14.77 16.52 5.13
N TYR A 8 14.48 15.34 5.71
CA TYR A 8 13.65 14.31 5.05
C TYR A 8 12.26 14.86 4.69
N ALA A 9 11.62 15.56 5.63
CA ALA A 9 10.31 16.17 5.43
C ALA A 9 10.33 17.26 4.35
N ALA A 10 11.27 18.20 4.44
CA ALA A 10 11.42 19.30 3.49
C ALA A 10 11.77 18.81 2.09
N PHE A 11 12.70 17.86 1.98
CA PHE A 11 13.06 17.24 0.71
C PHE A 11 11.85 16.55 0.08
N THR A 12 11.09 15.76 0.84
CA THR A 12 9.89 15.08 0.33
C THR A 12 8.83 16.08 -0.14
N ALA A 13 8.60 17.16 0.61
CA ALA A 13 7.61 18.20 0.27
C ALA A 13 7.94 18.98 -1.02
N VAL A 14 9.23 19.11 -1.36
CA VAL A 14 9.69 19.90 -2.52
C VAL A 14 9.99 19.03 -3.74
N SER A 15 10.65 17.89 -3.56
CA SER A 15 11.11 17.02 -4.67
C SER A 15 9.98 16.41 -5.51
N LEU A 16 8.78 16.30 -4.93
CA LEU A 16 7.59 15.78 -5.62
C LEU A 16 6.85 16.86 -6.43
N ARG A 17 7.15 18.16 -6.23
CA ARG A 17 6.47 19.24 -6.95
C ARG A 17 6.80 19.21 -8.44
N GLY A 18 5.79 19.37 -9.28
CA GLY A 18 5.89 19.29 -10.74
C GLY A 18 5.97 17.86 -11.28
N ARG A 19 5.96 16.84 -10.42
CA ARG A 19 5.90 15.43 -10.82
C ARG A 19 4.46 14.98 -11.05
N ARG A 20 4.30 13.83 -11.70
CA ARG A 20 2.98 13.26 -12.05
C ARG A 20 2.66 11.99 -11.26
N LEU A 21 1.38 11.83 -10.95
CA LEU A 21 0.76 10.54 -10.64
C LEU A 21 -0.06 10.12 -11.86
N VAL A 22 0.12 8.88 -12.31
CA VAL A 22 -0.57 8.36 -13.50
C VAL A 22 -1.65 7.37 -13.07
N ILE A 23 -2.89 7.68 -13.38
CA ILE A 23 -4.05 6.85 -13.04
C ILE A 23 -4.60 6.23 -14.32
N PHE A 24 -4.61 4.91 -14.38
CA PHE A 24 -5.21 4.14 -15.46
C PHE A 24 -6.64 3.76 -15.09
N GLY A 25 -7.61 4.27 -15.84
CA GLY A 25 -9.03 4.14 -15.56
C GLY A 25 -9.60 5.33 -14.76
N HIS A 26 -10.71 5.06 -14.08
CA HIS A 26 -11.42 5.98 -13.20
C HIS A 26 -11.54 5.40 -11.79
N ASP A 27 -12.56 5.79 -11.03
CA ASP A 27 -12.84 5.20 -9.72
C ASP A 27 -13.26 3.74 -9.85
N SER A 28 -12.58 2.87 -9.10
CA SER A 28 -12.90 1.46 -9.04
C SER A 28 -14.10 1.25 -8.12
N MET A 29 -15.12 0.52 -8.58
CA MET A 29 -16.26 0.05 -7.77
C MET A 29 -17.00 1.14 -6.97
N GLY A 30 -16.96 2.41 -7.43
CA GLY A 30 -17.57 3.53 -6.73
C GLY A 30 -16.86 3.93 -5.43
N MET A 31 -15.57 3.59 -5.29
CA MET A 31 -14.77 3.94 -4.13
C MET A 31 -14.48 5.45 -4.09
N GLU A 32 -15.00 6.13 -3.06
CA GLU A 32 -14.73 7.54 -2.79
C GLU A 32 -13.22 7.84 -2.73
N THR A 33 -12.45 6.88 -2.25
CA THR A 33 -11.00 6.97 -2.10
C THR A 33 -10.24 7.03 -3.43
N ALA A 34 -10.83 6.50 -4.52
CA ALA A 34 -10.30 6.56 -5.86
C ALA A 34 -10.56 7.91 -6.55
N LEU A 35 -11.38 8.79 -5.96
CA LEU A 35 -11.55 10.14 -6.47
C LEU A 35 -10.23 10.93 -6.39
N ALA A 36 -9.81 11.46 -7.53
CA ALA A 36 -8.47 12.01 -7.68
C ALA A 36 -8.23 13.37 -6.99
N HIS A 37 -9.30 14.11 -6.66
CA HIS A 37 -9.23 15.47 -6.10
C HIS A 37 -8.11 16.35 -6.72
N ILE A 38 -8.09 16.45 -8.05
CA ILE A 38 -6.96 16.98 -8.84
C ILE A 38 -6.50 18.37 -8.36
N ILE A 39 -7.43 19.32 -8.24
CA ILE A 39 -7.10 20.69 -7.85
C ILE A 39 -6.58 20.77 -6.41
N PRO A 40 -7.23 20.16 -5.41
CA PRO A 40 -6.66 20.02 -4.07
C PRO A 40 -5.27 19.40 -4.05
N THR A 41 -5.05 18.28 -4.74
CA THR A 41 -3.75 17.59 -4.81
C THR A 41 -2.66 18.51 -5.39
N ARG A 42 -2.97 19.24 -6.46
CA ARG A 42 -2.05 20.22 -7.05
C ARG A 42 -1.74 21.36 -6.10
N LYS A 43 -2.75 21.93 -5.44
CA LYS A 43 -2.56 23.05 -4.50
C LYS A 43 -1.75 22.65 -3.26
N ALA A 44 -2.06 21.51 -2.66
CA ALA A 44 -1.42 21.05 -1.43
C ALA A 44 0.00 20.52 -1.67
N PHE A 45 0.21 19.78 -2.76
CA PHE A 45 1.42 18.98 -2.95
C PHE A 45 2.22 19.34 -4.20
N GLY A 46 1.70 20.22 -5.07
CA GLY A 46 2.33 20.53 -6.36
C GLY A 46 2.37 19.33 -7.31
N LEU A 47 1.55 18.30 -7.09
CA LEU A 47 1.49 17.10 -7.91
C LEU A 47 0.43 17.24 -9.00
N GLU A 48 0.77 16.78 -10.20
CA GLU A 48 -0.15 16.65 -11.31
C GLU A 48 -0.74 15.24 -11.36
N ILE A 49 -2.04 15.12 -11.67
CA ILE A 49 -2.68 13.82 -11.89
C ILE A 49 -2.99 13.67 -13.38
N THR A 50 -2.32 12.71 -14.00
CA THR A 50 -2.56 12.31 -15.39
C THR A 50 -3.48 11.10 -15.40
N ARG A 51 -4.57 11.19 -16.16
CA ARG A 51 -5.55 10.09 -16.29
C ARG A 51 -5.47 9.55 -17.70
N LEU A 52 -5.28 8.24 -17.82
CA LEU A 52 -5.23 7.53 -19.08
C LEU A 52 -6.30 6.44 -19.06
N ASP A 53 -7.07 6.36 -20.14
CA ASP A 53 -8.06 5.30 -20.27
C ASP A 53 -7.38 3.94 -20.41
N MET A 54 -7.92 2.90 -19.75
CA MET A 54 -7.34 1.55 -19.77
C MET A 54 -7.39 0.89 -21.16
N LYS A 55 -8.16 1.41 -22.10
CA LYS A 55 -8.11 1.03 -23.51
C LYS A 55 -6.70 1.19 -24.09
N MET A 56 -5.95 2.22 -23.67
CA MET A 56 -4.61 2.46 -24.19
C MET A 56 -3.63 1.32 -23.84
N PRO A 57 -3.42 0.95 -22.55
CA PRO A 57 -2.59 -0.20 -22.22
C PRO A 57 -3.15 -1.53 -22.77
N ALA A 58 -4.48 -1.70 -22.85
CA ALA A 58 -5.07 -2.89 -23.49
C ALA A 58 -4.68 -3.01 -24.98
N ASP A 59 -4.72 -1.91 -25.73
CA ASP A 59 -4.30 -1.87 -27.14
C ASP A 59 -2.79 -2.10 -27.28
N MET A 60 -1.98 -1.53 -26.38
CA MET A 60 -0.53 -1.74 -26.36
C MET A 60 -0.19 -3.20 -26.09
N LEU A 61 -0.85 -3.82 -25.11
CA LEU A 61 -0.71 -5.23 -24.77
C LEU A 61 -1.05 -6.12 -25.97
N ARG A 62 -2.21 -5.90 -26.60
CA ARG A 62 -2.65 -6.65 -27.80
C ARG A 62 -1.70 -6.48 -28.98
N LYS A 63 -1.15 -5.28 -29.19
CA LYS A 63 -0.19 -5.00 -30.26
C LYS A 63 1.22 -5.54 -29.97
N GLY A 64 1.51 -5.95 -28.73
CA GLY A 64 2.85 -6.30 -28.31
C GLY A 64 3.79 -5.08 -28.24
N SER A 65 3.28 -3.94 -27.79
CA SER A 65 4.00 -2.66 -27.73
C SER A 65 4.87 -2.56 -26.48
N TYR A 66 5.85 -3.45 -26.38
CA TYR A 66 6.85 -3.56 -25.31
C TYR A 66 8.07 -4.34 -25.84
N ASP A 67 9.23 -4.23 -25.18
CA ASP A 67 10.41 -5.02 -25.56
C ASP A 67 10.17 -6.51 -25.27
N LYS A 68 10.02 -7.31 -26.33
CA LYS A 68 9.81 -8.76 -26.25
C LYS A 68 11.01 -9.51 -25.69
N ARG A 69 12.23 -8.98 -25.84
CA ARG A 69 13.43 -9.55 -25.22
C ARG A 69 13.40 -9.29 -23.72
N GLU A 70 13.09 -8.07 -23.31
CA GLU A 70 12.99 -7.75 -21.88
C GLU A 70 11.86 -8.56 -21.20
N LEU A 71 10.73 -8.78 -21.86
CA LEU A 71 9.68 -9.66 -21.33
C LEU A 71 10.20 -11.09 -21.06
N ARG A 72 11.04 -11.63 -21.95
CA ARG A 72 11.66 -12.96 -21.73
C ARG A 72 12.64 -12.95 -20.56
N GLU A 73 13.37 -11.86 -20.37
CA GLU A 73 14.29 -11.69 -19.24
C GLU A 73 13.53 -11.58 -17.91
N LEU A 74 12.47 -10.77 -17.87
CA LEU A 74 11.58 -10.64 -16.70
C LEU A 74 10.90 -11.98 -16.38
N ARG A 75 10.35 -12.67 -17.38
CA ARG A 75 9.76 -14.00 -17.19
C ARG A 75 10.79 -15.01 -16.68
N GLY A 76 11.98 -15.04 -17.27
CA GLY A 76 13.07 -15.91 -16.84
C GLY A 76 13.57 -15.61 -15.42
N TRP A 77 13.54 -14.33 -15.01
CA TRP A 77 13.85 -13.92 -13.65
C TRP A 77 12.80 -14.44 -12.65
N ILE A 78 11.51 -14.30 -12.96
CA ILE A 78 10.41 -14.89 -12.16
C ILE A 78 10.58 -16.41 -12.07
N ASP A 79 10.76 -17.09 -13.20
CA ASP A 79 10.89 -18.56 -13.25
C ASP A 79 12.09 -19.04 -12.41
N LYS A 80 13.22 -18.32 -12.46
CA LYS A 80 14.42 -18.62 -11.68
C LYS A 80 14.18 -18.51 -10.17
N TYR A 81 13.49 -17.47 -9.72
CA TYR A 81 13.32 -17.18 -8.30
C TYR A 81 12.09 -17.87 -7.71
N ILE A 82 10.94 -17.81 -8.38
CA ILE A 82 9.68 -18.37 -7.90
C ILE A 82 9.57 -19.87 -8.23
N GLY A 83 9.91 -20.26 -9.46
CA GLY A 83 9.88 -21.64 -9.92
C GLY A 83 8.51 -22.29 -9.75
N LYS A 84 8.46 -23.49 -9.13
CA LYS A 84 7.24 -24.28 -8.92
C LYS A 84 6.16 -23.61 -8.06
N ARG A 85 6.45 -22.45 -7.45
CA ARG A 85 5.48 -21.66 -6.67
C ARG A 85 4.64 -20.70 -7.52
N LEU A 86 4.96 -20.59 -8.81
CA LEU A 86 4.11 -19.99 -9.82
C LEU A 86 3.12 -21.05 -10.29
N GLU A 87 1.85 -20.85 -9.97
CA GLU A 87 0.79 -21.79 -10.34
C GLU A 87 0.33 -21.52 -11.77
N LEU A 88 0.56 -22.48 -12.67
CA LEU A 88 0.08 -22.49 -14.05
C LEU A 88 -0.47 -23.88 -14.33
N LYS A 89 -1.77 -24.00 -14.64
CA LYS A 89 -2.43 -25.29 -14.91
C LYS A 89 -2.48 -25.58 -16.40
N THR A 90 -2.55 -24.54 -17.22
CA THR A 90 -2.71 -24.63 -18.66
C THR A 90 -1.65 -23.79 -19.38
N ARG A 91 -1.55 -23.99 -20.70
CA ARG A 91 -0.75 -23.10 -21.55
C ARG A 91 -1.30 -21.67 -21.53
N ASP A 92 -2.62 -21.53 -21.49
CA ASP A 92 -3.30 -20.23 -21.49
C ASP A 92 -2.95 -19.44 -20.22
N ASP A 93 -2.90 -20.10 -19.06
CA ASP A 93 -2.44 -19.46 -17.81
C ASP A 93 -1.03 -18.86 -17.97
N SER A 94 -0.13 -19.57 -18.66
CA SER A 94 1.23 -19.08 -18.90
C SER A 94 1.26 -17.86 -19.82
N GLU A 95 0.36 -17.77 -20.80
CA GLU A 95 0.25 -16.61 -21.68
C GLU A 95 -0.42 -15.43 -21.00
N LEU A 96 -1.43 -15.66 -20.16
CA LEU A 96 -2.03 -14.63 -19.31
C LEU A 96 -0.99 -14.07 -18.33
N PHE A 97 -0.14 -14.92 -17.76
CA PHE A 97 0.95 -14.46 -16.90
C PHE A 97 1.98 -13.61 -17.67
N ASN A 98 2.34 -13.99 -18.91
CA ASN A 98 3.19 -13.16 -19.76
C ASN A 98 2.56 -11.79 -20.06
N GLN A 99 1.24 -11.73 -20.21
CA GLN A 99 0.51 -10.47 -20.38
C GLN A 99 0.55 -9.60 -19.12
N SER A 100 0.36 -10.18 -17.92
CA SER A 100 0.52 -9.46 -16.65
C SER A 100 1.95 -8.89 -16.49
N LEU A 101 2.98 -9.62 -16.90
CA LEU A 101 4.36 -9.12 -16.90
C LEU A 101 4.59 -8.02 -17.95
N ALA A 102 4.00 -8.16 -19.14
CA ALA A 102 4.08 -7.14 -20.18
C ALA A 102 3.41 -5.82 -19.75
N MET A 103 2.35 -5.90 -18.94
CA MET A 103 1.71 -4.72 -18.35
C MET A 103 2.66 -3.91 -17.47
N TYR A 104 3.55 -4.56 -16.71
CA TYR A 104 4.60 -3.86 -15.96
C TYR A 104 5.52 -3.06 -16.88
N LEU A 105 5.98 -3.65 -17.98
CA LEU A 105 6.88 -2.98 -18.93
C LEU A 105 6.18 -1.79 -19.61
N ILE A 106 4.98 -2.01 -20.16
CA ILE A 106 4.16 -0.96 -20.78
C ILE A 106 3.96 0.21 -19.82
N THR A 107 3.53 -0.09 -18.61
CA THR A 107 3.19 0.94 -17.61
C THR A 107 4.44 1.67 -17.14
N ARG A 108 5.56 0.96 -16.95
CA ARG A 108 6.83 1.55 -16.51
C ARG A 108 7.33 2.54 -17.54
N ASP A 109 7.29 2.18 -18.82
CA ASP A 109 7.78 3.02 -19.91
C ASP A 109 6.88 4.27 -20.05
N LEU A 110 5.56 4.12 -19.97
CA LEU A 110 4.62 5.25 -19.96
C LEU A 110 4.84 6.19 -18.76
N MET A 111 5.08 5.63 -17.57
CA MET A 111 5.36 6.41 -16.36
C MET A 111 6.67 7.20 -16.51
N GLN A 112 7.69 6.60 -17.11
CA GLN A 112 8.96 7.27 -17.39
C GLN A 112 8.76 8.45 -18.35
N ASP A 113 8.04 8.25 -19.46
CA ASP A 113 7.75 9.30 -20.45
C ASP A 113 6.97 10.48 -19.85
N LEU A 114 6.07 10.19 -18.91
CA LEU A 114 5.27 11.20 -18.22
C LEU A 114 6.01 11.85 -17.03
N ASN A 115 7.23 11.43 -16.71
CA ASN A 115 7.95 11.85 -15.51
C ASN A 115 7.15 11.59 -14.22
N ALA A 116 6.50 10.44 -14.16
CA ALA A 116 5.67 10.02 -13.04
C ALA A 116 6.50 9.52 -11.84
N VAL A 117 5.95 9.68 -10.64
CA VAL A 117 6.55 9.23 -9.35
C VAL A 117 5.70 8.19 -8.62
N GLY A 118 4.56 7.84 -9.20
CA GLY A 118 3.63 6.85 -8.68
C GLY A 118 2.44 6.74 -9.63
N GLY A 119 1.59 5.75 -9.38
CA GLY A 119 0.43 5.52 -10.23
C GLY A 119 -0.66 4.70 -9.57
N GLY A 120 -1.73 4.45 -10.30
CA GLY A 120 -2.81 3.60 -9.85
C GLY A 120 -3.45 2.90 -11.03
N PHE A 121 -3.89 1.67 -10.81
CA PHE A 121 -4.56 0.87 -11.83
C PHE A 121 -5.92 0.43 -11.31
N MET A 122 -6.97 0.85 -12.02
CA MET A 122 -8.33 0.66 -11.57
C MET A 122 -8.70 -0.83 -11.48
N SER A 123 -8.26 -1.64 -12.45
CA SER A 123 -8.53 -3.09 -12.55
C SER A 123 -10.04 -3.43 -12.57
N GLN A 124 -10.69 -3.36 -11.41
CA GLN A 124 -12.09 -3.65 -11.26
C GLN A 124 -12.95 -2.42 -11.62
N LEU A 125 -14.01 -2.55 -12.43
CA LEU A 125 -14.50 -3.80 -13.00
C LEU A 125 -14.03 -3.99 -14.46
N GLU A 126 -13.83 -2.91 -15.19
CA GLU A 126 -13.76 -2.88 -16.66
C GLU A 126 -12.55 -3.63 -17.25
N TRP A 127 -11.45 -3.79 -16.49
CA TRP A 127 -10.27 -4.53 -16.95
C TRP A 127 -10.39 -6.02 -16.63
N GLY A 128 -10.52 -6.37 -15.34
CA GLY A 128 -10.37 -7.75 -14.88
C GLY A 128 -11.67 -8.54 -14.68
N SER A 129 -12.81 -7.85 -14.57
CA SER A 129 -14.01 -8.42 -13.94
C SER A 129 -15.29 -8.35 -14.77
N ASP A 130 -15.49 -7.28 -15.54
CA ASP A 130 -16.74 -7.04 -16.26
C ASP A 130 -16.85 -7.88 -17.54
N LYS A 131 -17.72 -8.89 -17.50
CA LYS A 131 -17.98 -9.81 -18.62
C LYS A 131 -18.76 -9.19 -19.78
N ARG A 132 -19.23 -7.94 -19.68
CA ARG A 132 -19.73 -7.17 -20.83
C ARG A 132 -18.59 -6.77 -21.77
N GLY A 133 -17.39 -6.59 -21.23
CA GLY A 133 -16.15 -6.37 -21.97
C GLY A 133 -15.39 -7.67 -22.23
N ILE A 134 -14.10 -7.54 -22.56
CA ILE A 134 -13.16 -8.67 -22.63
C ILE A 134 -12.28 -8.59 -21.38
N PRO A 135 -12.51 -9.45 -20.37
CA PRO A 135 -11.66 -9.48 -19.19
C PRO A 135 -10.20 -9.78 -19.56
N LEU A 136 -9.28 -8.97 -19.03
CA LEU A 136 -7.84 -9.07 -19.18
C LEU A 136 -7.20 -9.54 -17.86
N PRO A 137 -6.00 -10.15 -17.91
CA PRO A 137 -5.38 -10.72 -16.73
C PRO A 137 -5.05 -9.65 -15.69
N VAL A 138 -5.09 -10.05 -14.41
CA VAL A 138 -4.84 -9.15 -13.29
C VAL A 138 -3.46 -8.49 -13.35
N ALA A 139 -3.38 -7.32 -12.71
CA ALA A 139 -2.19 -6.47 -12.65
C ALA A 139 -1.34 -6.74 -11.40
N ASP A 140 -1.63 -7.78 -10.62
CA ASP A 140 -1.12 -7.94 -9.25
C ASP A 140 0.43 -7.95 -9.16
N VAL A 141 1.10 -8.66 -10.09
CA VAL A 141 2.57 -8.68 -10.14
C VAL A 141 3.14 -7.34 -10.58
N MET A 142 2.48 -6.62 -11.49
CA MET A 142 2.90 -5.28 -11.90
C MET A 142 2.84 -4.30 -10.71
N GLU A 143 1.73 -4.25 -9.99
CA GLU A 143 1.56 -3.41 -8.81
C GLU A 143 2.59 -3.73 -7.74
N SER A 144 2.85 -5.03 -7.53
CA SER A 144 3.85 -5.52 -6.58
C SER A 144 5.26 -5.08 -6.98
N LEU A 145 5.63 -5.21 -8.25
CA LEU A 145 6.94 -4.77 -8.76
C LEU A 145 7.13 -3.26 -8.62
N PHE A 146 6.12 -2.44 -8.93
CA PHE A 146 6.22 -0.99 -8.74
C PHE A 146 6.47 -0.60 -7.28
N ASN A 147 5.74 -1.21 -6.36
CA ASN A 147 5.89 -0.97 -4.92
C ASN A 147 7.19 -1.57 -4.33
N SER A 148 7.83 -2.51 -5.02
CA SER A 148 9.08 -3.15 -4.56
C SER A 148 10.33 -2.32 -4.81
N THR A 149 11.40 -2.56 -4.05
CA THR A 149 12.70 -1.89 -4.21
C THR A 149 13.63 -2.55 -5.25
N PHE A 150 13.11 -3.53 -5.99
CA PHE A 150 13.85 -4.25 -7.01
C PHE A 150 12.91 -4.82 -8.08
N ASP A 151 13.46 -5.15 -9.24
CA ASP A 151 12.85 -5.95 -10.29
C ASP A 151 13.92 -6.84 -10.98
N HIS A 152 13.63 -7.32 -12.19
CA HIS A 152 14.57 -8.12 -12.98
C HIS A 152 15.85 -7.37 -13.37
N ASN A 153 15.84 -6.03 -13.39
CA ASN A 153 16.99 -5.18 -13.67
C ASN A 153 17.82 -4.85 -12.41
N GLY A 154 17.42 -5.36 -11.24
CA GLY A 154 18.12 -5.16 -9.97
C GLY A 154 17.44 -4.12 -9.08
N LYS A 155 18.24 -3.44 -8.24
CA LYS A 155 17.72 -2.48 -7.27
C LYS A 155 17.18 -1.24 -7.97
N LYS A 156 15.98 -0.79 -7.57
CA LYS A 156 15.32 0.42 -8.06
C LYS A 156 14.63 1.17 -6.91
N PRO A 157 14.36 2.48 -7.04
CA PRO A 157 13.42 3.13 -6.13
C PRO A 157 12.02 2.51 -6.30
N PRO A 158 11.26 2.30 -5.22
CA PRO A 158 9.84 1.99 -5.33
C PRO A 158 9.11 3.21 -5.94
N LEU A 159 8.16 2.94 -6.83
CA LEU A 159 7.24 3.92 -7.39
C LEU A 159 5.86 3.55 -6.85
N PRO A 160 5.38 4.19 -5.76
CA PRO A 160 4.14 3.79 -5.11
C PRO A 160 3.00 3.66 -6.11
N TYR A 161 2.31 2.53 -6.06
CA TYR A 161 1.35 2.14 -7.06
C TYR A 161 0.10 1.55 -6.41
N ALA A 162 -1.03 2.24 -6.57
CA ALA A 162 -2.27 1.91 -5.90
C ALA A 162 -3.13 0.94 -6.71
N THR A 163 -3.42 -0.20 -6.11
CA THR A 163 -4.52 -1.08 -6.51
C THR A 163 -5.83 -0.31 -6.52
N GLU A 164 -6.74 -0.66 -7.43
CA GLU A 164 -8.09 -0.07 -7.55
C GLU A 164 -8.10 1.44 -7.83
N ALA A 165 -7.00 1.96 -8.38
CA ALA A 165 -6.81 3.38 -8.61
C ALA A 165 -7.10 4.26 -7.36
N ASP A 166 -6.88 3.72 -6.15
CA ASP A 166 -7.09 4.45 -4.90
C ASP A 166 -6.09 5.61 -4.78
N VAL A 167 -6.48 6.80 -5.26
CA VAL A 167 -5.61 7.98 -5.32
C VAL A 167 -5.24 8.48 -3.93
N GLN A 168 -6.15 8.44 -2.97
CA GLN A 168 -5.85 8.89 -1.61
C GLN A 168 -4.91 7.88 -0.90
N GLY A 169 -5.01 6.59 -1.23
CA GLY A 169 -4.06 5.56 -0.85
C GLY A 169 -2.70 5.73 -1.49
N LEU A 170 -2.67 6.03 -2.79
CA LEU A 170 -1.45 6.39 -3.53
C LEU A 170 -0.73 7.56 -2.88
N LEU A 171 -1.43 8.64 -2.55
CA LEU A 171 -0.84 9.80 -1.86
C LEU A 171 -0.27 9.38 -0.49
N THR A 172 -0.98 8.55 0.26
CA THR A 172 -0.48 8.02 1.54
C THR A 172 0.86 7.30 1.36
N MET A 173 0.91 6.34 0.43
CA MET A 173 2.12 5.56 0.15
C MET A 173 3.25 6.43 -0.40
N LEU A 174 2.95 7.37 -1.30
CA LEU A 174 3.93 8.28 -1.90
C LEU A 174 4.71 9.06 -0.84
N PHE A 175 3.98 9.70 0.08
CA PHE A 175 4.63 10.47 1.15
C PHE A 175 5.32 9.56 2.16
N PHE A 176 4.73 8.41 2.50
CA PHE A 176 5.37 7.46 3.41
C PHE A 176 6.71 6.97 2.87
N THR A 177 6.75 6.56 1.60
CA THR A 177 7.98 6.16 0.90
C THR A 177 8.99 7.30 0.82
N GLY A 178 8.58 8.52 0.51
CA GLY A 178 9.50 9.67 0.50
C GLY A 178 10.13 9.94 1.88
N LEU A 179 9.29 9.97 2.92
CA LEU A 179 9.70 10.31 4.29
C LEU A 179 10.53 9.22 4.97
N SER A 180 10.38 7.97 4.54
CA SER A 180 11.19 6.84 4.99
C SER A 180 12.52 6.71 4.23
N GLY A 181 12.77 7.56 3.22
CA GLY A 181 14.00 7.49 2.42
C GLY A 181 13.98 6.46 1.30
N GLY A 182 12.79 6.16 0.77
CA GLY A 182 12.60 5.21 -0.32
C GLY A 182 12.31 3.78 0.13
N ASN A 183 11.81 3.58 1.36
CA ASN A 183 11.35 2.24 1.77
C ASN A 183 10.03 1.88 1.08
N PRO A 184 9.81 0.59 0.82
CA PRO A 184 8.64 0.12 0.08
C PRO A 184 7.35 0.40 0.88
N PRO A 185 6.28 0.85 0.22
CA PRO A 185 4.98 0.91 0.86
C PRO A 185 4.34 -0.49 0.93
N LEU A 186 3.46 -0.69 1.90
CA LEU A 186 2.49 -1.77 1.95
C LEU A 186 1.13 -1.20 1.60
N PHE A 187 0.59 -1.62 0.47
CA PHE A 187 -0.83 -1.45 0.15
C PHE A 187 -1.57 -2.65 0.74
N MET A 188 -2.64 -2.41 1.50
CA MET A 188 -3.47 -3.49 2.05
C MET A 188 -4.90 -3.05 2.34
N ASP A 189 -5.83 -3.98 2.18
CA ASP A 189 -7.18 -3.84 2.73
C ASP A 189 -7.14 -3.89 4.24
N PHE A 190 -7.91 -3.02 4.86
CA PHE A 190 -8.34 -3.14 6.24
C PHE A 190 -9.40 -4.24 6.33
N ARG A 191 -8.97 -5.50 6.20
CA ARG A 191 -9.88 -6.62 5.91
C ARG A 191 -10.64 -7.10 7.14
N LYS A 192 -9.93 -7.48 8.19
CA LYS A 192 -10.55 -8.04 9.40
C LYS A 192 -9.78 -7.63 10.64
N VAL A 193 -10.49 -7.03 11.58
CA VAL A 193 -9.99 -6.80 12.93
C VAL A 193 -10.31 -8.01 13.81
N TRP A 194 -9.28 -8.56 14.43
CA TRP A 194 -9.34 -9.63 15.41
C TRP A 194 -9.15 -9.06 16.81
N GLU A 195 -10.22 -9.03 17.59
CA GLU A 195 -10.09 -8.67 19.01
C GLU A 195 -9.43 -9.80 19.82
N PRO A 196 -8.77 -9.49 20.95
CA PRO A 196 -8.11 -10.49 21.79
C PRO A 196 -8.99 -11.69 22.13
N TRP A 197 -10.25 -11.45 22.48
CA TRP A 197 -11.18 -12.51 22.86
C TRP A 197 -11.58 -13.38 21.65
N GLU A 198 -11.71 -12.77 20.47
CA GLU A 198 -12.13 -13.44 19.24
C GLU A 198 -11.05 -14.41 18.76
N ILE A 199 -9.80 -13.94 18.69
CA ILE A 199 -8.68 -14.80 18.26
C ILE A 199 -8.38 -15.90 19.29
N LYS A 200 -8.51 -15.62 20.59
CA LYS A 200 -8.36 -16.65 21.65
C LYS A 200 -9.43 -17.74 21.54
N ASN A 201 -10.67 -17.36 21.23
CA ASN A 201 -11.75 -18.33 21.01
C ASN A 201 -11.46 -19.21 19.79
N LEU A 202 -11.00 -18.63 18.67
CA LEU A 202 -10.61 -19.40 17.49
C LEU A 202 -9.45 -20.36 17.80
N ALA A 203 -8.42 -19.89 18.50
CA ALA A 203 -7.29 -20.72 18.93
C ALA A 203 -7.75 -21.90 19.81
N GLY A 204 -8.67 -21.65 20.74
CA GLY A 204 -9.29 -22.68 21.59
C GLY A 204 -10.04 -23.75 20.78
N LYS A 205 -10.91 -23.34 19.85
CA LYS A 205 -11.61 -24.27 18.94
C LYS A 205 -10.66 -25.12 18.10
N MET A 206 -9.45 -24.63 17.85
CA MET A 206 -8.43 -25.30 17.05
C MET A 206 -7.39 -26.06 17.88
N ASN A 207 -7.51 -26.09 19.21
CA ASN A 207 -6.54 -26.66 20.14
C ASN A 207 -5.11 -26.08 19.97
N VAL A 208 -5.01 -24.79 19.63
CA VAL A 208 -3.74 -24.06 19.56
C VAL A 208 -3.44 -23.49 20.95
N LYS A 209 -2.34 -23.91 21.56
CA LYS A 209 -1.93 -23.42 22.88
C LYS A 209 -1.42 -21.99 22.78
N LEU A 210 -1.98 -21.12 23.62
CA LEU A 210 -1.59 -19.72 23.76
C LEU A 210 -0.88 -19.52 25.10
N ASN A 211 0.13 -18.66 25.14
CA ASN A 211 0.93 -18.43 26.34
C ASN A 211 0.63 -17.08 27.03
N GLY A 212 -0.24 -16.26 26.45
CA GLY A 212 -0.66 -14.96 26.98
C GLY A 212 0.38 -13.85 26.84
N SER A 213 1.54 -14.12 26.24
CA SER A 213 2.68 -13.18 26.25
C SER A 213 2.72 -12.28 25.01
N ALA A 214 2.33 -12.82 23.85
CA ALA A 214 2.41 -12.11 22.58
C ALA A 214 1.49 -10.90 22.56
N ILE A 215 1.93 -9.81 21.91
CA ILE A 215 1.19 -8.55 21.89
C ILE A 215 -0.20 -8.70 21.25
N TRP A 216 -0.31 -9.51 20.20
CA TRP A 216 -1.58 -9.79 19.52
C TRP A 216 -2.57 -10.56 20.41
N GLU A 217 -2.09 -11.37 21.36
CA GLU A 217 -2.97 -12.03 22.35
C GLU A 217 -3.54 -11.04 23.36
N LYS A 218 -2.88 -9.90 23.58
CA LYS A 218 -3.30 -8.87 24.55
C LYS A 218 -4.12 -7.78 23.89
N LYS A 219 -3.68 -7.31 22.71
CA LYS A 219 -4.27 -6.17 22.00
C LYS A 219 -5.17 -6.58 20.84
N GLY A 220 -5.01 -7.77 20.27
CA GLY A 220 -5.60 -8.12 18.97
C GLY A 220 -4.73 -7.61 17.83
N PHE A 221 -5.21 -7.74 16.60
CA PHE A 221 -4.51 -7.31 15.39
C PHE A 221 -5.49 -7.08 14.24
N VAL A 222 -5.02 -6.40 13.19
CA VAL A 222 -5.68 -6.30 11.90
C VAL A 222 -5.05 -7.30 10.96
N ASP A 223 -5.87 -8.09 10.26
CA ASP A 223 -5.45 -8.79 9.04
C ASP A 223 -5.52 -7.79 7.89
N GLY A 224 -4.34 -7.33 7.46
CA GLY A 224 -4.15 -6.51 6.28
C GLY A 224 -3.92 -7.41 5.06
N ASP A 225 -4.83 -7.38 4.10
CA ASP A 225 -4.88 -8.35 2.99
C ASP A 225 -5.38 -7.67 1.72
N ASN A 226 -4.46 -7.17 0.88
CA ASN A 226 -4.84 -6.53 -0.38
C ASN A 226 -5.45 -7.55 -1.35
N SER A 227 -6.26 -7.08 -2.30
CA SER A 227 -6.95 -7.89 -3.31
C SER A 227 -6.04 -8.52 -4.39
N GLY A 228 -4.82 -8.92 -4.04
CA GLY A 228 -3.95 -9.74 -4.86
C GLY A 228 -2.51 -9.27 -4.97
N SER A 229 -2.19 -8.02 -4.60
CA SER A 229 -0.84 -7.46 -4.77
C SER A 229 -0.24 -6.90 -3.49
N ALA A 230 1.08 -7.00 -3.34
CA ALA A 230 1.83 -6.32 -2.29
C ALA A 230 3.30 -6.26 -2.68
N SER A 231 4.01 -5.21 -2.26
CA SER A 231 5.45 -5.12 -2.48
C SER A 231 6.15 -6.40 -1.98
N PHE A 232 6.98 -6.98 -2.85
CA PHE A 232 7.71 -8.21 -2.57
C PHE A 232 8.57 -8.07 -1.32
N ASP A 233 9.14 -6.89 -1.07
CA ASP A 233 9.95 -6.62 0.11
C ASP A 233 9.28 -7.01 1.44
N TRP A 234 7.94 -6.97 1.53
CA TRP A 234 7.20 -7.34 2.75
C TRP A 234 7.13 -8.85 3.01
N ALA A 235 7.55 -9.68 2.07
CA ALA A 235 7.69 -11.11 2.29
C ALA A 235 8.85 -11.43 3.27
N ALA A 236 9.75 -10.49 3.58
CA ALA A 236 10.86 -10.69 4.51
C ALA A 236 11.09 -9.46 5.42
N LEU A 237 12.06 -9.56 6.33
CA LEU A 237 12.47 -8.44 7.18
C LEU A 237 13.23 -7.38 6.37
N PRO A 238 13.17 -6.09 6.76
CA PRO A 238 13.97 -5.04 6.14
C PRO A 238 15.45 -5.41 6.06
N GLY A 239 16.07 -5.18 4.89
CA GLY A 239 17.47 -5.52 4.62
C GLY A 239 17.72 -6.95 4.12
N ALA A 240 16.67 -7.77 4.00
CA ALA A 240 16.79 -9.09 3.37
C ALA A 240 17.23 -9.00 1.89
N SER A 241 17.95 -10.02 1.44
CA SER A 241 18.34 -10.14 0.03
C SER A 241 17.13 -10.47 -0.86
N VAL A 242 17.22 -10.11 -2.14
CA VAL A 242 16.22 -10.48 -3.17
C VAL A 242 15.92 -11.98 -3.15
N LYS A 243 16.94 -12.83 -2.94
CA LYS A 243 16.75 -14.28 -2.86
C LYS A 243 15.90 -14.70 -1.66
N GLU A 244 16.13 -14.13 -0.48
CA GLU A 244 15.37 -14.44 0.73
C GLU A 244 13.91 -13.99 0.60
N ILE A 245 13.70 -12.78 0.06
CA ILE A 245 12.38 -12.23 -0.25
C ILE A 245 11.63 -13.15 -1.22
N MET A 246 12.23 -13.41 -2.38
CA MET A 246 11.59 -14.19 -3.43
C MET A 246 11.37 -15.66 -3.02
N ASN A 247 12.12 -16.20 -2.08
CA ASN A 247 11.92 -17.55 -1.51
C ASN A 247 10.65 -17.70 -0.66
N ARG A 248 10.00 -16.58 -0.31
CA ARG A 248 8.76 -16.59 0.49
C ARG A 248 7.50 -16.28 -0.31
N ILE A 249 7.66 -15.84 -1.55
CA ILE A 249 6.55 -15.46 -2.43
C ILE A 249 5.99 -16.67 -3.19
N LYS A 250 4.67 -16.74 -3.33
CA LYS A 250 3.98 -17.65 -4.25
C LYS A 250 3.12 -16.82 -5.18
N LEU A 251 2.85 -17.36 -6.37
CA LEU A 251 2.01 -16.72 -7.38
C LEU A 251 0.84 -17.65 -7.73
N PRO A 252 -0.17 -17.82 -6.85
CA PRO A 252 -1.36 -18.62 -7.13
C PRO A 252 -2.19 -18.01 -8.27
N LEU A 253 -3.03 -18.81 -8.91
CA LEU A 253 -3.99 -18.29 -9.88
C LEU A 253 -4.99 -17.34 -9.19
N ALA A 254 -5.33 -16.25 -9.86
CA ALA A 254 -6.36 -15.32 -9.40
C ALA A 254 -7.72 -16.04 -9.31
N ASP A 255 -8.55 -15.64 -8.34
CA ASP A 255 -9.88 -16.22 -8.16
C ASP A 255 -10.79 -15.83 -9.33
N GLN A 256 -11.20 -16.82 -10.13
CA GLN A 256 -12.02 -16.62 -11.33
C GLN A 256 -13.42 -16.06 -11.04
N PHE A 257 -13.91 -16.17 -9.80
CA PHE A 257 -15.19 -15.56 -9.44
C PHE A 257 -15.09 -14.02 -9.51
N TYR A 258 -13.99 -13.46 -9.00
CA TYR A 258 -13.74 -12.01 -8.99
C TYR A 258 -13.05 -11.54 -10.27
N PHE A 259 -12.10 -12.33 -10.77
CA PHE A 259 -11.21 -11.99 -11.88
C PHE A 259 -11.32 -13.02 -13.00
N PRO A 260 -12.42 -13.05 -13.76
CA PRO A 260 -12.56 -13.90 -14.95
C PRO A 260 -11.47 -13.68 -16.01
N GLY A 261 -10.76 -12.55 -16.00
CA GLY A 261 -9.58 -12.31 -16.84
C GLY A 261 -8.35 -13.16 -16.48
N GLY A 262 -8.34 -13.82 -15.32
CA GLY A 262 -7.27 -14.70 -14.87
C GLY A 262 -5.98 -13.96 -14.52
N GLY A 263 -4.84 -14.64 -14.64
CA GLY A 263 -3.55 -14.19 -14.15
C GLY A 263 -3.24 -14.73 -12.75
N ASN A 264 -2.27 -14.12 -12.06
CA ASN A 264 -1.77 -14.63 -10.80
C ASN A 264 -1.69 -13.52 -9.76
N SER A 265 -2.18 -13.82 -8.56
CA SER A 265 -1.99 -12.97 -7.38
C SER A 265 -0.63 -13.21 -6.74
N VAL A 266 -0.23 -12.33 -5.86
CA VAL A 266 0.98 -12.41 -5.03
C VAL A 266 0.58 -12.87 -3.65
N ASN A 267 1.24 -13.92 -3.16
CA ASN A 267 0.94 -14.50 -1.86
C ASN A 267 2.21 -14.64 -1.01
N PHE A 268 2.11 -14.15 0.22
CA PHE A 268 3.04 -14.41 1.32
C PHE A 268 2.36 -14.06 2.64
N VAL A 269 2.97 -14.44 3.75
CA VAL A 269 2.65 -13.90 5.08
C VAL A 269 3.86 -13.12 5.57
N THR A 270 3.66 -11.84 5.85
CA THR A 270 4.69 -10.93 6.36
C THR A 270 5.23 -11.43 7.69
N PRO A 271 6.57 -11.47 7.90
CA PRO A 271 7.12 -11.89 9.18
C PRO A 271 6.83 -10.87 10.30
N GLU A 272 6.85 -11.34 11.54
CA GLU A 272 6.90 -10.47 12.72
C GLU A 272 8.16 -9.61 12.76
N GLY A 273 8.06 -8.46 13.45
CA GLY A 273 9.22 -7.64 13.80
C GLY A 273 9.47 -6.43 12.88
N ILE A 274 8.62 -6.20 11.88
CA ILE A 274 8.68 -4.98 11.07
C ILE A 274 7.93 -3.88 11.80
N SER A 275 8.61 -2.77 12.09
CA SER A 275 8.03 -1.61 12.78
C SER A 275 8.06 -0.37 11.91
N GLY A 276 7.03 0.46 12.01
CA GLY A 276 6.89 1.66 11.19
C GLY A 276 5.65 2.46 11.51
N ILE A 277 5.15 3.21 10.53
CA ILE A 277 3.89 3.94 10.63
C ILE A 277 2.88 3.33 9.68
N ALA A 278 1.71 2.99 10.21
CA ALA A 278 0.53 2.65 9.44
C ALA A 278 -0.41 3.87 9.43
N GLY A 279 -1.06 4.13 8.31
CA GLY A 279 -1.97 5.26 8.23
C GLY A 279 -2.75 5.34 6.93
N ARG A 280 -3.59 6.36 6.86
CA ARG A 280 -4.47 6.60 5.74
C ARG A 280 -4.76 8.08 5.58
N MET A 281 -4.50 8.60 4.38
CA MET A 281 -4.89 9.94 3.98
C MET A 281 -6.34 9.95 3.51
N ALA A 282 -7.04 11.01 3.87
CA ALA A 282 -8.38 11.33 3.44
C ALA A 282 -8.45 12.80 2.99
N TYR A 283 -9.26 13.11 1.99
CA TYR A 283 -9.63 14.48 1.63
C TYR A 283 -11.04 14.80 2.13
N SER A 284 -11.24 16.03 2.63
CA SER A 284 -12.58 16.52 2.95
C SER A 284 -12.89 17.80 2.18
N SER A 285 -13.98 17.78 1.41
CA SER A 285 -14.49 18.95 0.69
C SER A 285 -15.09 20.01 1.64
N LEU A 286 -15.42 19.66 2.88
CA LEU A 286 -15.98 20.60 3.87
C LEU A 286 -14.97 21.67 4.28
N ASN A 287 -13.68 21.30 4.38
CA ASN A 287 -12.61 22.22 4.77
C ASN A 287 -11.52 22.36 3.71
N ASN A 288 -11.65 21.64 2.58
CA ASN A 288 -10.67 21.57 1.49
C ASN A 288 -9.27 21.19 1.96
N LEU A 289 -9.15 20.28 2.93
CA LEU A 289 -7.88 19.81 3.48
C LEU A 289 -7.73 18.30 3.35
N PHE A 290 -6.48 17.89 3.19
CA PHE A 290 -6.07 16.51 3.42
C PHE A 290 -5.84 16.29 4.91
N SER A 291 -6.28 15.14 5.39
CA SER A 291 -6.11 14.69 6.77
C SER A 291 -5.49 13.30 6.76
N LEU A 292 -4.70 12.98 7.76
CA LEU A 292 -4.11 11.66 7.92
C LEU A 292 -4.49 11.10 9.29
N ILE A 293 -4.99 9.87 9.29
CA ILE A 293 -5.08 9.02 10.47
C ILE A 293 -3.87 8.10 10.45
N TRP A 294 -3.09 8.09 11.52
CA TRP A 294 -1.86 7.29 11.59
C TRP A 294 -1.59 6.78 13.00
N ASP A 295 -0.89 5.65 13.08
CA ASP A 295 -0.33 5.08 14.30
C ASP A 295 1.06 4.51 14.00
N GLU A 296 1.92 4.51 15.00
CA GLU A 296 3.04 3.58 14.96
C GLU A 296 2.48 2.15 15.01
N ALA A 297 3.04 1.23 14.24
CA ALA A 297 2.53 -0.13 14.17
C ALA A 297 3.67 -1.13 13.96
N SER A 298 3.39 -2.38 14.31
CA SER A 298 4.32 -3.50 14.13
C SER A 298 3.64 -4.73 13.56
N THR A 299 4.37 -5.50 12.76
CA THR A 299 3.91 -6.80 12.26
C THR A 299 4.10 -7.90 13.29
N VAL A 300 3.19 -8.86 13.30
CA VAL A 300 3.21 -10.02 14.20
C VAL A 300 3.01 -11.32 13.44
N THR A 301 3.43 -12.44 14.04
CA THR A 301 3.19 -13.79 13.52
C THR A 301 2.26 -14.54 14.45
N LEU A 302 1.37 -15.35 13.88
CA LEU A 302 0.54 -16.31 14.59
C LEU A 302 1.12 -17.72 14.45
N PRO A 303 0.85 -18.65 15.39
CA PRO A 303 1.17 -20.06 15.19
C PRO A 303 0.62 -20.55 13.84
N GLU A 304 1.40 -21.33 13.08
CA GLU A 304 1.10 -21.65 11.67
C GLU A 304 -0.33 -22.12 11.44
N LYS A 305 -0.82 -23.03 12.29
CA LYS A 305 -2.19 -23.56 12.21
C LYS A 305 -3.24 -22.44 12.33
N LEU A 306 -3.04 -21.51 13.27
CA LEU A 306 -3.93 -20.37 13.49
C LEU A 306 -3.81 -19.34 12.36
N SER A 307 -2.59 -19.04 11.92
CA SER A 307 -2.34 -18.15 10.76
C SER A 307 -3.10 -18.63 9.53
N ARG A 308 -3.01 -19.93 9.20
CA ARG A 308 -3.73 -20.50 8.06
C ARG A 308 -5.25 -20.35 8.18
N ALA A 309 -5.81 -20.58 9.37
CA ALA A 309 -7.25 -20.41 9.59
C ALA A 309 -7.69 -18.94 9.49
N VAL A 310 -6.88 -17.99 9.95
CA VAL A 310 -7.16 -16.56 9.78
C VAL A 310 -7.18 -16.19 8.30
N CYS A 311 -6.16 -16.59 7.53
CA CYS A 311 -6.12 -16.33 6.08
C CYS A 311 -7.32 -16.94 5.33
N GLN A 312 -7.83 -18.09 5.80
CA GLN A 312 -9.02 -18.73 5.22
C GLN A 312 -10.34 -17.99 5.52
N THR A 313 -10.35 -16.98 6.39
CA THR A 313 -11.54 -16.15 6.62
C THR A 313 -11.72 -15.03 5.59
N SER A 314 -10.69 -14.74 4.78
CA SER A 314 -10.75 -13.89 3.59
C SER A 314 -10.35 -14.71 2.35
N THR A 315 -9.31 -14.30 1.63
CA THR A 315 -8.84 -14.95 0.41
C THR A 315 -7.44 -15.47 0.63
N ALA A 316 -7.29 -16.74 0.97
CA ALA A 316 -6.01 -17.33 1.38
C ALA A 316 -4.88 -17.28 0.31
N THR A 317 -5.21 -16.92 -0.94
CA THR A 317 -4.28 -16.76 -2.07
C THR A 317 -3.74 -15.33 -2.19
N TRP A 318 -4.15 -14.39 -1.35
CA TRP A 318 -3.68 -13.01 -1.31
C TRP A 318 -2.55 -12.79 -0.28
N PRO A 319 -1.86 -11.64 -0.26
CA PRO A 319 -0.76 -11.40 0.66
C PRO A 319 -1.26 -10.88 2.01
N HIS A 320 -0.97 -11.60 3.08
CA HIS A 320 -1.42 -11.27 4.43
C HIS A 320 -0.33 -10.60 5.28
N THR A 321 -0.72 -9.56 6.00
CA THR A 321 0.10 -8.89 7.01
C THR A 321 -0.72 -8.66 8.28
N PHE A 322 -0.31 -9.30 9.38
CA PHE A 322 -0.95 -9.07 10.67
C PHE A 322 -0.32 -7.88 11.38
N VAL A 323 -1.11 -6.82 11.60
CA VAL A 323 -0.64 -5.52 12.11
C VAL A 323 -1.22 -5.26 13.49
N VAL A 324 -0.35 -4.86 14.42
CA VAL A 324 -0.74 -4.38 15.75
C VAL A 324 -0.38 -2.89 15.88
N PRO A 325 -1.36 -1.98 16.05
CA PRO A 325 -1.10 -0.57 16.32
C PRO A 325 -0.54 -0.39 17.73
N LYS A 326 0.33 0.61 17.90
CA LYS A 326 0.98 0.93 19.17
C LYS A 326 -0.01 1.55 20.15
N TYR A 327 -0.77 2.56 19.72
CA TYR A 327 -1.65 3.33 20.62
C TYR A 327 -3.10 2.91 20.54
N ALA A 328 -3.65 2.72 19.34
CA ALA A 328 -5.05 2.38 19.19
C ALA A 328 -5.41 1.03 19.84
N SER A 329 -6.62 0.97 20.37
CA SER A 329 -7.34 -0.28 20.62
C SER A 329 -7.97 -0.81 19.32
N MET A 330 -8.30 -2.10 19.27
CA MET A 330 -9.01 -2.68 18.13
C MET A 330 -10.40 -2.09 17.92
N LEU A 331 -11.05 -1.63 18.99
CA LEU A 331 -12.33 -0.94 18.90
C LEU A 331 -12.17 0.41 18.18
N GLU A 332 -11.21 1.23 18.60
CA GLU A 332 -10.92 2.52 17.95
C GLU A 332 -10.51 2.32 16.50
N TYR A 333 -9.68 1.32 16.19
CA TYR A 333 -9.28 1.02 14.83
C TYR A 333 -10.47 0.62 13.95
N LYS A 334 -11.41 -0.20 14.45
CA LYS A 334 -12.65 -0.52 13.71
C LYS A 334 -13.53 0.71 13.48
N GLN A 335 -13.65 1.57 14.48
CA GLN A 335 -14.58 2.69 14.45
C GLN A 335 -14.07 3.86 13.61
N PHE A 336 -12.76 4.09 13.62
CA PHE A 336 -12.14 5.31 13.08
C PHE A 336 -11.20 5.05 11.90
N ALA A 337 -10.98 3.81 11.48
CA ALA A 337 -10.33 3.55 10.18
C ALA A 337 -11.17 4.23 9.07
N PRO A 338 -10.59 5.17 8.31
CA PRO A 338 -11.39 6.06 7.46
C PRO A 338 -11.71 5.46 6.09
N ALA A 339 -11.17 4.29 5.77
CA ALA A 339 -11.30 3.66 4.47
C ALA A 339 -11.12 2.14 4.56
N ASN A 340 -11.54 1.44 3.50
CA ASN A 340 -11.28 0.01 3.31
C ASN A 340 -9.79 -0.30 3.07
N HIS A 341 -8.97 0.69 2.74
CA HIS A 341 -7.51 0.53 2.60
C HIS A 341 -6.75 1.30 3.68
N PHE A 342 -5.67 0.72 4.17
CA PHE A 342 -4.71 1.38 5.05
C PHE A 342 -3.29 0.96 4.68
N HIS A 343 -2.33 1.86 4.84
CA HIS A 343 -1.00 1.69 4.25
C HIS A 343 0.09 1.77 5.30
N MET A 344 1.18 1.03 5.13
CA MET A 344 2.31 1.04 6.08
C MET A 344 3.65 1.17 5.36
N THR A 345 4.63 1.79 6.01
CA THR A 345 6.05 1.66 5.63
C THR A 345 6.90 1.54 6.89
N TRP A 346 8.07 0.91 6.78
CA TRP A 346 9.03 0.82 7.88
C TRP A 346 10.02 2.00 7.88
N ASP A 347 10.72 2.17 9.01
CA ASP A 347 11.73 3.23 9.23
C ASP A 347 11.22 4.66 8.97
N LEU A 348 9.91 4.87 9.10
CA LEU A 348 9.30 6.20 9.14
C LEU A 348 9.13 6.64 10.59
N LYS A 349 9.86 7.69 10.98
CA LYS A 349 9.76 8.27 12.32
C LYS A 349 8.56 9.22 12.45
N PRO A 350 7.85 9.25 13.59
CA PRO A 350 6.76 10.19 13.85
C PRO A 350 7.14 11.66 13.59
N ALA A 351 8.31 12.11 14.07
CA ALA A 351 8.78 13.47 13.84
C ALA A 351 8.90 13.84 12.35
N ARG A 352 9.38 12.92 11.48
CA ARG A 352 9.49 13.17 10.03
C ARG A 352 8.11 13.39 9.41
N LEU A 353 7.16 12.54 9.77
CA LEU A 353 5.77 12.66 9.32
C LEU A 353 5.16 13.99 9.76
N GLN A 354 5.32 14.35 11.03
CA GLN A 354 4.76 15.58 11.58
C GLN A 354 5.39 16.85 10.99
N TYR A 355 6.72 16.87 10.76
CA TYR A 355 7.35 17.99 10.05
C TYR A 355 6.79 18.13 8.63
N TRP A 356 6.60 17.02 7.91
CA TRP A 356 6.01 17.06 6.57
C TRP A 356 4.56 17.54 6.60
N MET A 357 3.76 17.10 7.58
CA MET A 357 2.38 17.55 7.77
C MET A 357 2.29 19.06 7.99
N ASP A 358 3.27 19.67 8.66
CA ASP A 358 3.33 21.13 8.82
C ASP A 358 3.63 21.81 7.49
N LEU A 359 4.62 21.32 6.76
CA LEU A 359 5.05 21.88 5.48
C LEU A 359 3.99 21.74 4.37
N ALA A 360 3.22 20.66 4.41
CA ALA A 360 2.19 20.34 3.42
C ALA A 360 0.77 20.73 3.85
N ASN A 361 0.62 21.36 5.04
CA ASN A 361 -0.67 21.72 5.64
C ASN A 361 -1.68 20.55 5.73
N VAL A 362 -1.20 19.35 6.06
CA VAL A 362 -2.03 18.14 6.22
C VAL A 362 -2.42 17.99 7.68
N LEU A 363 -3.70 17.79 7.98
CA LEU A 363 -4.17 17.59 9.34
C LEU A 363 -3.76 16.22 9.88
N SER A 364 -3.25 16.16 11.12
CA SER A 364 -3.17 14.92 11.88
C SER A 364 -4.47 14.76 12.67
N VAL A 365 -5.32 13.80 12.27
CA VAL A 365 -6.66 13.58 12.87
C VAL A 365 -6.75 12.24 13.61
N THR A 366 -5.62 11.74 14.07
CA THR A 366 -5.49 10.52 14.87
C THR A 366 -6.30 10.60 16.18
N PRO A 367 -7.32 9.75 16.38
CA PRO A 367 -8.22 9.83 17.54
C PRO A 367 -7.86 8.88 18.70
N TRP A 368 -6.66 8.29 18.71
CA TRP A 368 -6.32 7.23 19.67
C TRP A 368 -6.24 7.77 21.10
N SER A 369 -7.15 7.32 21.97
CA SER A 369 -7.17 7.70 23.39
C SER A 369 -5.88 7.31 24.12
N GLY A 370 -5.25 6.21 23.70
CA GLY A 370 -3.98 5.73 24.25
C GLY A 370 -2.75 6.53 23.83
N ARG A 371 -2.85 7.46 22.87
CA ARG A 371 -1.71 8.27 22.40
C ARG A 371 -1.62 9.58 23.20
N PRO A 372 -0.50 9.85 23.88
CA PRO A 372 -0.27 11.17 24.48
C PRO A 372 -0.29 12.28 23.43
N ALA A 373 -0.65 13.49 23.83
CA ALA A 373 -0.62 14.67 22.95
C ALA A 373 0.79 14.98 22.42
N PHE A 374 1.82 14.67 23.22
CA PHE A 374 3.23 14.81 22.86
C PHE A 374 4.05 13.72 23.55
N VAL A 375 4.97 13.11 22.82
CA VAL A 375 5.93 12.13 23.32
C VAL A 375 7.35 12.67 23.15
N GLU A 376 8.02 12.95 24.26
CA GLU A 376 9.39 13.48 24.27
C GLU A 376 10.34 12.57 23.47
N LYS A 377 11.22 13.17 22.66
CA LYS A 377 12.21 12.48 21.79
C LYS A 377 11.63 11.63 20.66
N VAL A 378 10.31 11.56 20.52
CA VAL A 378 9.61 10.85 19.43
C VAL A 378 8.92 11.82 18.49
N ASP A 379 8.18 12.77 19.07
CA ASP A 379 7.45 13.79 18.32
C ASP A 379 8.35 15.00 18.01
N ARG A 380 8.05 15.71 16.92
CA ARG A 380 8.68 17.01 16.66
C ARG A 380 8.27 18.03 17.73
N PRO A 381 9.06 19.08 17.98
CA PRO A 381 8.60 20.23 18.75
C PRO A 381 7.34 20.84 18.12
N THR A 382 6.37 21.22 18.96
CA THR A 382 5.15 21.90 18.49
C THR A 382 5.47 23.32 18.03
N PRO A 383 5.13 23.71 16.78
CA PRO A 383 5.27 25.09 16.33
C PRO A 383 4.53 26.07 17.25
N LEU A 384 5.20 27.13 17.70
CA LEU A 384 4.57 28.16 18.55
C LEU A 384 3.37 28.82 17.86
N LEU A 385 3.40 28.92 16.53
CA LEU A 385 2.27 29.38 15.72
C LEU A 385 0.99 28.59 16.04
N TYR A 386 1.10 27.29 16.29
CA TYR A 386 -0.05 26.46 16.63
C TYR A 386 -0.61 26.80 18.01
N LEU A 387 0.26 27.00 18.99
CA LEU A 387 -0.18 27.35 20.35
C LEU A 387 -0.88 28.71 20.38
N ILE A 388 -0.35 29.70 19.66
CA ILE A 388 -0.87 31.08 19.65
C ILE A 388 -2.24 31.17 18.98
N ASN A 389 -2.55 30.29 18.03
CA ASN A 389 -3.81 30.29 17.27
C ASN A 389 -4.84 29.27 17.79
N GLY A 390 -4.68 28.75 19.02
CA GLY A 390 -5.67 27.85 19.63
C GLY A 390 -5.53 26.37 19.25
N GLY A 391 -4.37 25.98 18.71
CA GLY A 391 -4.02 24.59 18.40
C GLY A 391 -3.65 24.36 16.93
N GLU A 392 -3.09 23.17 16.64
CA GLU A 392 -2.68 22.79 15.29
C GLU A 392 -3.85 22.79 14.30
N LEU A 393 -4.99 22.21 14.71
CA LEU A 393 -6.18 22.11 13.85
C LEU A 393 -6.70 23.48 13.41
N GLU A 394 -6.88 24.41 14.34
CA GLU A 394 -7.38 25.75 14.04
C GLU A 394 -6.37 26.53 13.18
N THR A 395 -5.07 26.40 13.47
CA THR A 395 -4.05 27.05 12.66
C THR A 395 -4.04 26.55 11.21
N LYS A 396 -4.08 25.24 10.99
CA LYS A 396 -4.04 24.67 9.64
C LYS A 396 -5.27 25.03 8.81
N LYS A 397 -6.45 25.16 9.46
CA LYS A 397 -7.66 25.72 8.82
C LYS A 397 -7.45 27.18 8.39
N LEU A 398 -6.82 28.01 9.23
CA LEU A 398 -6.51 29.40 8.90
C LEU A 398 -5.47 29.54 7.79
N LEU A 399 -4.52 28.60 7.70
CA LEU A 399 -3.49 28.57 6.65
C LEU A 399 -4.01 28.09 5.29
N ASN A 400 -5.23 27.52 5.22
CA ASN A 400 -5.80 27.10 3.94
C ASN A 400 -6.39 28.33 3.21
N PRO A 401 -5.79 28.81 2.09
CA PRO A 401 -6.40 29.88 1.32
C PRO A 401 -7.74 29.40 0.76
N ARG A 402 -8.82 30.08 1.14
CA ARG A 402 -10.19 29.80 0.67
C ARG A 402 -10.29 29.79 -0.86
#